data_AF-A0A086MIK9-F1
#
_entry.id   AF-A0A086MIK9-F1
#
_cell.length_a   1.000
_cell.length_b   1.000
_cell.length_c   1.000
_cell.angle_alpha   90.00
_cell.angle_beta   90.00
_cell.angle_gamma   90.00
#
_symmetry.space_group_name_H-M   'P 1'
#
loop_
_entity.id
_entity.type
_entity.pdbx_description
1 polymer ?
#
loop_
_entity_poly.entity_id
_entity_poly.type
_entity_poly.pdbx_seq_one_letter_code
_entity_poly.pdbx_strand_id
1 'polypeptide(L)'
;MSSHQERLIGLYKAITADDMLGGFIRVHLYIEYELNLFIEARLPPGVIETLKPDYDRKISLAIALGLLPDLKSPLRKIGEYRNRFAHNLDHKLLLSDVDGLFKSFSPAMKEITQRWFARVRKLPSGADYPSTHLEMNGASRLQFYVMQIWMFLAHANDPSFEPAETLPHYMAE
;
A
#
# COMPACT_ATOMS: atom_id res chain seq x y z
N MET A 1 2.89 -7.37 -19.61
CA MET A 1 2.76 -7.00 -18.18
C MET A 1 2.70 -5.49 -18.12
N SER A 2 1.78 -4.90 -17.35
CA SER A 2 1.72 -3.45 -17.21
C SER A 2 2.93 -2.96 -16.41
N SER A 3 3.52 -1.82 -16.79
CA SER A 3 4.70 -1.25 -16.11
C SER A 3 4.39 -0.89 -14.65
N HIS A 4 5.42 -0.74 -13.81
CA HIS A 4 5.24 -0.24 -12.42
C HIS A 4 4.49 1.11 -12.40
N GLN A 5 4.75 1.97 -13.39
CA GLN A 5 4.06 3.27 -13.53
C GLN A 5 2.57 3.10 -13.81
N GLU A 6 2.18 2.22 -14.73
CA GLU A 6 0.76 1.94 -15.02
C GLU A 6 0.02 1.41 -13.78
N ARG A 7 0.70 0.56 -12.99
CA ARG A 7 0.12 0.03 -11.75
C ARG A 7 0.01 1.07 -10.65
N LEU A 8 0.98 1.98 -10.53
CA LEU A 8 0.91 3.12 -9.61
C LEU A 8 -0.28 4.04 -9.96
N ILE A 9 -0.48 4.36 -11.24
CA ILE A 9 -1.64 5.15 -11.71
C ILE A 9 -2.95 4.44 -11.35
N GLY A 10 -3.02 3.13 -11.61
CA GLY A 10 -4.18 2.31 -11.28
C GLY A 10 -4.49 2.30 -9.77
N LEU A 11 -3.46 2.14 -8.93
CA LEU A 11 -3.58 2.21 -7.48
C LEU A 11 -4.07 3.60 -7.02
N TYR A 12 -3.49 4.68 -7.55
CA TYR A 12 -3.89 6.04 -7.20
C TYR A 12 -5.37 6.28 -7.51
N LYS A 13 -5.79 5.98 -8.75
CA LYS A 13 -7.21 6.06 -9.15
C LYS A 13 -8.13 5.18 -8.29
N ALA A 14 -7.65 4.01 -7.87
CA ALA A 14 -8.41 3.15 -7.00
C ALA A 14 -8.66 3.78 -5.62
N ILE A 15 -7.64 4.39 -5.01
CA ILE A 15 -7.72 4.93 -3.65
C ILE A 15 -8.31 6.34 -3.57
N THR A 16 -8.41 7.07 -4.69
CA THR A 16 -9.05 8.40 -4.78
C THR A 16 -10.50 8.35 -5.24
N ALA A 17 -11.04 7.18 -5.55
CA ALA A 17 -12.42 7.04 -6.01
C ALA A 17 -13.44 7.43 -4.91
N ASP A 18 -14.54 8.08 -5.32
CA ASP A 18 -15.64 8.52 -4.43
C ASP A 18 -16.27 7.37 -3.62
N ASP A 19 -16.27 6.16 -4.18
CA ASP A 19 -16.64 4.95 -3.47
C ASP A 19 -15.45 4.42 -2.66
N MET A 20 -15.37 4.81 -1.38
CA MET A 20 -14.33 4.36 -0.47
C MET A 20 -14.29 2.84 -0.28
N LEU A 21 -15.45 2.16 -0.30
CA LEU A 21 -15.52 0.70 -0.15
C LEU A 21 -14.90 0.02 -1.36
N GLY A 22 -15.38 0.36 -2.56
CA GLY A 22 -14.82 -0.15 -3.81
C GLY A 22 -13.37 0.26 -3.99
N GLY A 23 -12.99 1.45 -3.53
CA GLY A 23 -11.62 1.95 -3.58
C GLY A 23 -10.68 1.12 -2.72
N PHE A 24 -11.08 0.81 -1.48
CA PHE A 24 -10.27 -0.03 -0.60
C PHE A 24 -10.16 -1.48 -1.09
N ILE A 25 -11.24 -2.04 -1.66
CA ILE A 25 -11.19 -3.37 -2.29
C ILE A 25 -10.17 -3.37 -3.44
N ARG A 26 -10.21 -2.35 -4.31
CA ARG A 26 -9.24 -2.22 -5.40
C ARG A 26 -7.81 -2.07 -4.87
N VAL A 27 -7.58 -1.28 -3.83
CA VAL A 27 -6.28 -1.16 -3.14
C VAL A 27 -5.77 -2.52 -2.68
N HIS A 28 -6.61 -3.32 -2.02
CA HIS A 28 -6.23 -4.67 -1.60
C HIS A 28 -5.84 -5.55 -2.80
N LEU A 29 -6.56 -5.47 -3.92
CA LEU A 29 -6.23 -6.21 -5.13
C LEU A 29 -4.86 -5.82 -5.71
N TYR A 30 -4.51 -4.53 -5.75
CA TYR A 30 -3.19 -4.08 -6.20
C TYR A 30 -2.07 -4.59 -5.28
N ILE A 31 -2.27 -4.56 -3.97
CA ILE A 31 -1.29 -5.06 -2.99
C ILE A 31 -1.13 -6.57 -3.11
N GLU A 32 -2.24 -7.31 -3.20
CA GLU A 32 -2.22 -8.75 -3.38
C GLU A 32 -1.58 -9.16 -4.71
N TYR A 33 -1.79 -8.36 -5.77
CA TYR A 33 -1.13 -8.56 -7.05
C TYR A 33 0.40 -8.42 -6.95
N GLU A 34 0.91 -7.34 -6.35
CA GLU A 34 2.36 -7.20 -6.12
C GLU A 34 2.92 -8.34 -5.26
N LEU A 35 2.15 -8.80 -4.26
CA LEU A 35 2.54 -9.90 -3.41
C LEU A 35 2.62 -11.22 -4.20
N ASN A 36 1.70 -11.47 -5.13
CA ASN A 36 1.77 -12.64 -6.02
C ASN A 36 2.98 -12.55 -6.94
N LEU A 37 3.24 -11.40 -7.58
CA LEU A 37 4.44 -11.19 -8.40
C LEU A 37 5.72 -11.49 -7.62
N PHE A 38 5.79 -11.03 -6.37
CA PHE A 38 6.94 -11.27 -5.51
C PHE A 38 7.18 -12.76 -5.27
N ILE A 39 6.12 -13.51 -4.97
CA ILE A 39 6.17 -14.94 -4.68
C ILE A 39 6.48 -15.73 -5.96
N GLU A 40 5.78 -15.44 -7.05
CA GLU A 40 5.93 -16.10 -8.35
C GLU A 40 7.35 -15.96 -8.90
N ALA A 41 7.98 -14.79 -8.73
CA ALA A 41 9.36 -14.57 -9.14
C ALA A 41 10.40 -15.42 -8.37
N ARG A 42 9.99 -16.02 -7.24
CA ARG A 42 10.88 -16.76 -6.31
C ARG A 42 10.55 -18.23 -6.18
N LEU A 43 9.51 -18.70 -6.87
CA LEU A 43 9.09 -20.09 -6.90
C LEU A 43 9.14 -20.64 -8.33
N PRO A 44 9.20 -21.97 -8.49
CA PRO A 44 8.96 -22.57 -9.80
C PRO A 44 7.59 -22.16 -10.36
N PRO A 45 7.45 -22.00 -11.69
CA PRO A 45 6.18 -21.66 -12.32
C PRO A 45 5.05 -22.63 -11.96
N GLY A 46 3.83 -22.14 -11.74
CA GLY A 46 2.65 -22.97 -11.47
C GLY A 46 2.44 -23.37 -10.00
N VAL A 47 3.42 -23.11 -9.12
CA VAL A 47 3.37 -23.52 -7.71
C VAL A 47 2.30 -22.74 -6.94
N ILE A 48 2.18 -21.44 -7.16
CA ILE A 48 1.23 -20.61 -6.40
C ILE A 48 -0.22 -20.92 -6.78
N GLU A 49 -0.47 -21.24 -8.04
CA GLU A 49 -1.77 -21.63 -8.58
C GLU A 49 -2.22 -22.99 -8.08
N THR A 50 -1.25 -23.85 -7.76
CA THR A 50 -1.50 -25.16 -7.14
C THR A 50 -1.77 -25.02 -5.65
N LEU A 51 -0.93 -24.23 -4.94
CA LEU A 51 -1.05 -24.04 -3.49
C LEU A 51 -2.28 -23.21 -3.09
N LYS A 52 -2.72 -22.29 -3.95
CA LYS A 52 -3.82 -21.33 -3.73
C LYS A 52 -3.84 -20.78 -2.29
N PRO A 53 -2.70 -20.24 -1.77
CA PRO A 53 -2.66 -19.72 -0.42
C PRO A 53 -3.65 -18.57 -0.27
N ASP A 54 -4.35 -18.52 0.87
CA ASP A 54 -5.09 -17.31 1.26
C ASP A 54 -4.13 -16.13 1.49
N TYR A 55 -4.69 -14.93 1.64
CA TYR A 55 -3.91 -13.70 1.76
C TYR A 55 -2.91 -13.72 2.94
N ASP A 56 -3.27 -14.27 4.10
CA ASP A 56 -2.34 -14.32 5.25
C ASP A 56 -1.19 -15.31 5.01
N ARG A 57 -1.50 -16.44 4.36
CA ARG A 57 -0.49 -17.42 3.93
C ARG A 57 0.43 -16.84 2.87
N LYS A 58 -0.08 -16.03 1.94
CA LYS A 58 0.75 -15.30 0.96
C LYS A 58 1.73 -14.36 1.66
N ILE A 59 1.27 -13.59 2.64
CA ILE A 59 2.16 -12.71 3.42
C ILE A 59 3.25 -13.54 4.10
N SER A 60 2.87 -14.61 4.79
CA SER A 60 3.83 -15.46 5.51
C SER A 60 4.84 -16.11 4.57
N LEU A 61 4.40 -16.57 3.40
CA LEU A 61 5.26 -17.13 2.36
C LEU A 61 6.20 -16.07 1.77
N ALA A 62 5.72 -14.88 1.44
CA ALA A 62 6.55 -13.80 0.93
C ALA A 62 7.65 -13.41 1.93
N ILE A 63 7.34 -13.31 3.23
CA ILE A 63 8.36 -13.08 4.27
C ILE A 63 9.39 -14.22 4.29
N ALA A 64 8.95 -15.48 4.22
CA ALA A 64 9.86 -16.62 4.16
C ALA A 64 10.76 -16.63 2.90
N LEU A 65 10.28 -16.04 1.80
CA LEU A 65 11.01 -15.85 0.56
C LEU A 65 11.87 -14.56 0.52
N GLY A 66 12.00 -13.86 1.65
CA GLY A 66 12.90 -12.70 1.80
C GLY A 66 12.25 -11.34 1.65
N LEU A 67 10.91 -11.23 1.65
CA LEU A 67 10.24 -9.93 1.77
C LEU A 67 10.54 -9.33 3.15
N LEU A 68 10.66 -8.00 3.22
CA LEU A 68 10.96 -7.28 4.46
C LEU A 68 9.95 -7.63 5.58
N PRO A 69 10.39 -8.20 6.73
CA PRO A 69 9.50 -8.59 7.82
C PRO A 69 8.62 -7.46 8.38
N ASP A 70 9.10 -6.22 8.31
CA ASP A 70 8.37 -5.02 8.75
C ASP A 70 7.04 -4.83 8.01
N LEU A 71 6.91 -5.34 6.77
CA LEU A 71 5.68 -5.26 6.00
C LEU A 71 4.59 -6.22 6.49
N LYS A 72 4.93 -7.22 7.31
CA LYS A 72 3.98 -8.24 7.76
C LYS A 72 2.77 -7.63 8.48
N SER A 73 3.01 -6.77 9.47
CA SER A 73 1.94 -6.16 10.26
C SER A 73 1.06 -5.21 9.44
N PRO A 74 1.60 -4.29 8.62
CA PRO A 74 0.82 -3.45 7.72
C PRO A 74 -0.01 -4.23 6.69
N LEU A 75 0.57 -5.26 6.06
CA LEU A 75 -0.16 -6.07 5.08
C LEU A 75 -1.32 -6.82 5.72
N ARG A 76 -1.09 -7.45 6.88
CA ARG A 76 -2.18 -8.07 7.67
C ARG A 76 -3.27 -7.07 8.01
N LYS A 77 -2.90 -5.85 8.38
CA LYS A 77 -3.86 -4.79 8.72
C LYS A 77 -4.76 -4.44 7.54
N ILE A 78 -4.21 -4.38 6.32
CA ILE A 78 -4.98 -4.18 5.08
C ILE A 78 -5.94 -5.35 4.83
N GLY A 79 -5.48 -6.59 5.03
CA GLY A 79 -6.33 -7.78 4.93
C GLY A 79 -7.49 -7.77 5.93
N GLU A 80 -7.25 -7.36 7.18
CA GLU A 80 -8.29 -7.18 8.19
C GLU A 80 -9.36 -6.17 7.74
N TYR A 81 -8.94 -5.08 7.09
CA TYR A 81 -9.84 -4.00 6.66
C TYR A 81 -10.74 -4.51 5.54
N ARG A 82 -10.15 -5.19 4.55
CA ARG A 82 -10.90 -5.89 3.48
C ARG A 82 -11.92 -6.88 4.06
N ASN A 83 -11.55 -7.63 5.09
CA ASN A 83 -12.48 -8.59 5.71
C ASN A 83 -13.63 -7.88 6.44
N ARG A 84 -13.38 -6.79 7.17
CA ARG A 84 -14.44 -6.01 7.80
C ARG A 84 -15.42 -5.44 6.78
N PHE A 85 -14.91 -4.93 5.67
CA PHE A 85 -15.72 -4.45 4.54
C PHE A 85 -16.55 -5.56 3.89
N ALA A 86 -16.01 -6.77 3.76
CA ALA A 86 -16.74 -7.91 3.20
C ALA A 86 -17.88 -8.41 4.11
N HIS A 87 -17.76 -8.26 5.43
CA HIS A 87 -18.76 -8.71 6.39
C HIS A 87 -19.77 -7.63 6.79
N ASN A 88 -19.48 -6.35 6.54
CA ASN A 88 -20.34 -5.24 6.88
C ASN A 88 -20.39 -4.22 5.72
N LEU A 89 -21.45 -4.32 4.90
CA LEU A 89 -21.65 -3.49 3.71
C LEU A 89 -21.80 -2.00 4.04
N ASP A 90 -22.22 -1.65 5.27
CA ASP A 90 -22.36 -0.27 5.75
C ASP A 90 -21.10 0.24 6.47
N HIS A 91 -20.03 -0.56 6.53
CA HIS A 91 -18.81 -0.15 7.21
C HIS A 91 -18.16 1.02 6.46
N LYS A 92 -17.96 2.12 7.18
CA LYS A 92 -17.19 3.28 6.72
C LYS A 92 -15.80 3.22 7.32
N LEU A 93 -14.79 3.56 6.51
CA LEU A 93 -13.44 3.75 7.01
C LEU A 93 -13.45 4.93 8.01
N LEU A 94 -13.06 4.66 9.25
CA LEU A 94 -12.96 5.67 10.29
C LEU A 94 -11.52 6.18 10.40
N LEU A 95 -11.36 7.38 10.97
CA LEU A 95 -10.02 7.91 11.28
C LEU A 95 -9.22 6.94 12.17
N SER A 96 -9.90 6.21 13.06
CA SER A 96 -9.32 5.16 13.89
C SER A 96 -8.73 3.99 13.09
N ASP A 97 -9.30 3.68 11.92
CA ASP A 97 -8.74 2.66 11.02
C ASP A 97 -7.46 3.18 10.37
N VAL A 98 -7.42 4.46 10.00
CA VAL A 98 -6.21 5.11 9.47
C VAL A 98 -5.09 5.13 10.51
N ASP A 99 -5.42 5.51 11.75
CA ASP A 99 -4.47 5.45 12.87
C ASP A 99 -4.05 4.01 13.17
N GLY A 100 -4.97 3.04 13.07
CA GLY A 100 -4.68 1.62 13.22
C GLY A 100 -3.68 1.11 12.20
N LEU A 101 -3.75 1.60 10.95
CA LEU A 101 -2.79 1.24 9.90
C LEU A 101 -1.42 1.81 10.24
N PHE A 102 -1.31 3.11 10.54
CA PHE A 102 -0.03 3.71 10.91
C PHE A 102 0.59 3.08 12.17
N LYS A 103 -0.23 2.71 13.17
CA LYS A 103 0.23 2.02 14.37
C LYS A 103 0.89 0.67 14.05
N SER A 104 0.41 -0.03 13.02
CA SER A 104 0.96 -1.32 12.59
C SER A 104 2.35 -1.23 11.96
N PHE A 105 2.82 -0.03 11.60
CA PHE A 105 4.14 0.18 11.01
C PHE A 105 5.23 0.00 12.07
N SER A 106 6.34 -0.61 11.67
CA SER A 106 7.56 -0.67 12.50
C SER A 106 8.10 0.74 12.77
N PRO A 107 8.95 0.93 13.80
CA PRO A 107 9.63 2.21 14.02
C PRO A 107 10.38 2.71 12.78
N ALA A 108 11.08 1.81 12.07
CA ALA A 108 11.81 2.14 10.85
C ALA A 108 10.87 2.60 9.73
N MET A 109 9.75 1.90 9.52
CA MET A 109 8.75 2.32 8.54
C MET A 109 8.16 3.69 8.88
N LYS A 110 7.86 3.97 10.15
CA LYS A 110 7.36 5.28 10.62
C LYS A 110 8.37 6.40 10.36
N GLU A 111 9.65 6.16 10.60
CA GLU A 111 10.70 7.13 10.27
C GLU A 111 10.75 7.38 8.76
N ILE A 112 10.68 6.34 7.94
CA ILE A 112 10.62 6.47 6.48
C ILE A 112 9.37 7.27 6.07
N THR A 113 8.21 7.02 6.67
CA THR A 113 6.96 7.76 6.42
C THR A 113 7.15 9.25 6.68
N GLN A 114 7.76 9.60 7.82
CA GLN A 114 8.00 10.99 8.21
C GLN A 114 8.99 11.68 7.26
N ARG A 115 10.11 11.03 6.94
CA ARG A 115 11.12 11.57 6.00
C ARG A 115 10.54 11.75 4.61
N TRP A 116 9.74 10.78 4.16
CA TRP A 116 9.10 10.84 2.85
C TRP A 116 8.06 11.96 2.79
N PHE A 117 7.24 12.13 3.82
CA PHE A 117 6.29 13.25 3.89
C PHE A 117 7.00 14.61 3.86
N ALA A 118 8.09 14.74 4.62
CA ALA A 118 8.90 15.95 4.63
C ALA A 118 9.52 16.27 3.26
N ARG A 119 9.77 15.25 2.42
CA ARG A 119 10.21 15.41 1.03
C ARG A 119 9.07 15.83 0.12
N VAL A 120 7.92 15.13 0.18
CA VAL A 120 6.73 15.45 -0.63
C VAL A 120 6.27 16.89 -0.42
N ARG A 121 6.26 17.37 0.83
CA ARG A 121 5.90 18.76 1.16
C ARG A 121 6.78 19.82 0.48
N LYS A 122 8.03 19.48 0.12
CA LYS A 122 8.96 20.41 -0.54
C LYS A 122 8.82 20.43 -2.05
N LEU A 123 7.99 19.56 -2.62
CA LEU A 123 7.86 19.43 -4.07
C LEU A 123 6.89 20.48 -4.60
N PRO A 124 7.20 21.10 -5.75
CA PRO A 124 6.31 22.08 -6.38
C PRO A 124 5.07 21.36 -6.89
N SER A 125 4.00 21.43 -6.10
CA SER A 125 2.73 20.73 -6.35
C SER A 125 1.53 21.66 -6.31
N GLY A 126 1.71 22.94 -5.97
CA GLY A 126 0.62 23.90 -5.77
C GLY A 126 -0.27 23.63 -4.55
N ALA A 127 -0.08 22.49 -3.87
CA ALA A 127 -0.87 22.07 -2.72
C ALA A 127 -0.26 22.58 -1.39
N ASP A 128 -1.11 23.09 -0.51
CA ASP A 128 -0.74 23.46 0.86
C ASP A 128 -0.77 22.21 1.75
N TYR A 129 0.38 21.55 1.88
CA TYR A 129 0.53 20.39 2.74
C TYR A 129 0.72 20.80 4.21
N PRO A 130 0.09 20.10 5.16
CA PRO A 130 0.25 20.39 6.58
C PRO A 130 1.67 20.13 7.08
N SER A 131 1.95 20.52 8.32
CA SER A 131 3.29 20.41 8.91
C SER A 131 3.73 18.96 9.12
N THR A 132 2.76 18.08 9.36
CA THR A 132 2.94 16.63 9.54
C THR A 132 1.86 15.84 8.81
N HIS A 133 2.20 14.61 8.39
CA HIS A 133 1.23 13.70 7.79
C HIS A 133 0.08 13.36 8.75
N LEU A 134 0.22 13.57 10.07
CA LEU A 134 -0.84 13.32 11.05
C LEU A 134 -1.98 14.33 10.97
N GLU A 135 -1.72 15.53 10.43
CA GLU A 135 -2.69 16.62 10.30
C GLU A 135 -3.51 16.54 9.00
N MET A 136 -3.15 15.64 8.08
CA MET A 136 -3.93 15.38 6.88
C MET A 136 -5.30 14.77 7.22
N ASN A 137 -6.31 14.99 6.38
CA ASN A 137 -7.60 14.32 6.54
C ASN A 137 -7.45 12.79 6.42
N GLY A 138 -8.42 12.03 6.96
CA GLY A 138 -8.33 10.57 7.02
C GLY A 138 -8.11 9.89 5.66
N ALA A 139 -8.75 10.38 4.59
CA ALA A 139 -8.61 9.82 3.25
C ALA A 139 -7.18 10.03 2.70
N SER A 140 -6.68 11.27 2.75
CA SER A 140 -5.33 11.59 2.28
C SER A 140 -4.24 10.88 3.11
N ARG A 141 -4.47 10.68 4.42
CA ARG A 141 -3.56 9.88 5.27
C ARG A 141 -3.55 8.42 4.87
N LEU A 142 -4.73 7.83 4.64
CA LEU A 142 -4.83 6.45 4.20
C LEU A 142 -4.11 6.26 2.86
N GLN A 143 -4.37 7.16 1.90
CA GLN A 143 -3.70 7.19 0.60
C GLN A 143 -2.18 7.17 0.75
N PHE A 144 -1.66 8.09 1.54
CA PHE A 144 -0.23 8.20 1.79
C PHE A 144 0.37 6.90 2.36
N TYR A 145 -0.27 6.29 3.35
CA TYR A 145 0.23 5.05 3.97
C TYR A 145 0.14 3.84 3.05
N VAL A 146 -0.96 3.70 2.30
CA VAL A 146 -1.13 2.61 1.32
C VAL A 146 -0.11 2.72 0.20
N MET A 147 0.08 3.91 -0.35
CA MET A 147 1.09 4.14 -1.39
C MET A 147 2.48 3.76 -0.88
N GLN A 148 2.79 4.08 0.37
CA GLN A 148 4.06 3.67 0.97
C GLN A 148 4.23 2.15 1.05
N ILE A 149 3.20 1.42 1.47
CA ILE A 149 3.24 -0.05 1.51
C ILE A 149 3.42 -0.62 0.10
N TRP A 150 2.66 -0.12 -0.87
CA TRP A 150 2.76 -0.57 -2.25
C TRP A 150 4.15 -0.28 -2.85
N MET A 151 4.73 0.88 -2.58
CA MET A 151 6.08 1.23 -3.04
C MET A 151 7.14 0.26 -2.53
N PHE A 152 7.05 -0.17 -1.26
CA PHE A 152 7.96 -1.17 -0.73
C PHE A 152 7.82 -2.52 -1.46
N LEU A 153 6.60 -2.93 -1.80
CA LEU A 153 6.35 -4.15 -2.57
C LEU A 153 6.87 -4.03 -4.00
N ALA A 154 6.57 -2.91 -4.67
CA ALA A 154 7.04 -2.63 -6.02
C ALA A 154 8.57 -2.64 -6.10
N HIS A 155 9.25 -2.00 -5.15
CA HIS A 155 10.71 -2.02 -5.06
C HIS A 155 11.27 -3.42 -4.76
N ALA A 156 10.56 -4.23 -3.97
CA ALA A 156 10.96 -5.62 -3.70
C ALA A 156 10.80 -6.54 -4.94
N ASN A 157 9.91 -6.16 -5.86
CA ASN A 157 9.74 -6.80 -7.17
C ASN A 157 10.76 -6.31 -8.19
N ASP A 158 11.12 -5.03 -8.14
CA ASP A 158 12.04 -4.38 -9.06
C ASP A 158 12.86 -3.32 -8.33
N PRO A 159 14.11 -3.63 -7.93
CA PRO A 159 14.97 -2.67 -7.24
C PRO A 159 15.32 -1.42 -8.05
N SER A 160 15.14 -1.45 -9.38
CA SER A 160 15.32 -0.27 -10.23
C SER A 160 14.16 0.72 -10.15
N PHE A 161 13.03 0.32 -9.56
CA PHE A 161 11.93 1.20 -9.25
C PHE A 161 12.32 2.13 -8.08
N GLU A 162 12.58 3.40 -8.40
CA GLU A 162 12.80 4.44 -7.42
C GLU A 162 11.49 5.14 -7.01
N PRO A 163 11.06 5.03 -5.75
CA PRO A 163 9.76 5.55 -5.34
C PRO A 163 9.70 7.08 -5.21
N ALA A 164 10.85 7.76 -5.16
CA ALA A 164 10.95 9.18 -4.84
C ALA A 164 10.69 10.13 -6.02
N GLU A 165 10.74 9.64 -7.27
CA GLU A 165 10.55 10.45 -8.48
C GLU A 165 9.11 10.39 -9.03
N THR A 166 8.36 9.33 -8.71
CA THR A 166 7.11 9.00 -9.43
C THR A 166 5.85 9.57 -8.78
N LEU A 167 5.79 9.71 -7.46
CA LEU A 167 4.61 10.18 -6.74
C LEU A 167 4.20 11.68 -6.84
N PRO A 168 5.13 12.65 -6.97
CA PRO A 168 4.77 14.06 -6.90
C PRO A 168 3.84 14.50 -8.03
N HIS A 169 3.92 13.84 -9.18
CA HIS A 169 3.05 14.09 -10.33
C HIS A 169 1.62 13.62 -10.10
N TYR A 170 1.41 12.58 -9.27
CA TYR A 170 0.08 12.02 -9.07
C TYR A 170 -0.64 12.61 -7.85
N MET A 171 0.08 13.15 -6.87
CA MET A 171 -0.54 13.82 -5.71
C MET A 171 -0.89 15.30 -5.96
N ALA A 172 -0.59 15.83 -7.14
CA ALA A 172 -0.83 17.23 -7.52
C ALA A 172 -2.08 17.42 -8.44
N GLU A 173 -2.79 16.33 -8.75
CA GLU A 173 -4.08 16.31 -9.45
C GLU A 173 -5.19 15.86 -8.50
#